data_AF-A0A6P6KMA5-F1
#
_entry.id   AF-A0A6P6KMA5-F1
#
_cell.length_a   1.000
_cell.length_b   1.000
_cell.length_c   1.000
_cell.angle_alpha   90.00
_cell.angle_beta   90.00
_cell.angle_gamma   90.00
#
_symmetry.space_group_name_H-M   'P 1'
#
loop_
_entity.id
_entity.type
_entity.pdbx_description
1 polymer ?
#
loop_
_entity_poly.entity_id
_entity_poly.type
_entity_poly.pdbx_seq_one_letter_code
_entity_poly.pdbx_strand_id
1 'polypeptide(L)'
;MEKQRFLTDVLHEVMLLDGLASSHPISQEVFEATDIDRVFDWIAYKKGAALIRMLANVMGQPLFQRGLNDYLMTHMYGNAARDDLWNKFSEVRFYASSGCETSIHEQESLLGSVSVERRVKLCLFNLL
;
A
#
# COMPACT_ATOMS: atom_id res chain seq x y z
N MET A 1 -12.12 -2.04 -20.49
CA MET A 1 -13.36 -2.33 -19.72
C MET A 1 -13.06 -2.70 -18.27
N GLU A 2 -12.16 -3.64 -17.99
CA GLU A 2 -11.94 -4.14 -16.61
C GLU A 2 -11.29 -3.13 -15.64
N LYS A 3 -10.36 -2.29 -16.11
CA LYS A 3 -9.74 -1.23 -15.28
C LYS A 3 -10.73 -0.16 -14.79
N GLN A 4 -11.81 0.09 -15.55
CA GLN A 4 -12.84 1.09 -15.22
C GLN A 4 -13.77 0.59 -14.11
N ARG A 5 -14.11 -0.71 -14.09
CA ARG A 5 -14.95 -1.30 -13.04
C ARG A 5 -14.38 -1.13 -11.64
N PHE A 6 -13.07 -1.32 -11.48
CA PHE A 6 -12.42 -1.11 -10.18
C PHE A 6 -12.57 0.34 -9.67
N LEU A 7 -12.53 1.34 -10.56
CA LEU A 7 -12.64 2.74 -10.14
C LEU A 7 -14.03 3.04 -9.57
N THR A 8 -15.08 2.58 -10.25
CA THR A 8 -16.46 2.80 -9.83
C THR A 8 -16.85 1.94 -8.64
N ASP A 9 -16.48 0.66 -8.65
CA ASP A 9 -17.03 -0.36 -7.75
C ASP A 9 -16.20 -0.51 -6.46
N VAL A 10 -14.95 -0.03 -6.45
CA VAL A 10 -14.05 -0.15 -5.30
C VAL A 10 -13.60 1.23 -4.84
N LEU A 11 -12.98 2.02 -5.73
CA LEU A 11 -12.32 3.25 -5.33
C LEU A 11 -13.29 4.35 -4.88
N HIS A 12 -14.31 4.66 -5.68
CA HIS A 12 -15.28 5.71 -5.33
C HIS A 12 -16.07 5.36 -4.07
N GLU A 13 -16.53 4.12 -3.96
CA GLU A 13 -17.31 3.67 -2.82
C GLU A 13 -16.49 3.72 -1.53
N VAL A 14 -15.24 3.21 -1.56
CA VAL A 14 -14.41 3.18 -0.35
C VAL A 14 -13.95 4.55 0.09
N MET A 15 -13.71 5.49 -0.82
CA MET A 15 -13.37 6.87 -0.48
C MET A 15 -14.49 7.56 0.32
N LEU A 16 -15.76 7.32 -0.06
CA LEU A 16 -16.90 7.88 0.64
C LEU A 16 -17.03 7.31 2.06
N LEU A 17 -16.84 6.01 2.21
CA LEU A 17 -16.95 5.32 3.49
C LEU A 17 -15.79 5.63 4.42
N ASP A 18 -14.57 5.70 3.89
CA ASP A 18 -13.38 6.04 4.67
C ASP A 18 -13.40 7.49 5.17
N GLY A 19 -14.20 8.36 4.53
CA GLY A 19 -14.44 9.73 4.97
C GLY A 19 -15.43 9.87 6.13
N LEU A 20 -16.15 8.81 6.50
CA LEU A 20 -17.10 8.84 7.62
C LEU A 20 -16.38 8.73 8.95
N ALA A 21 -16.92 9.37 9.98
CA ALA A 21 -16.40 9.28 11.35
C ALA A 21 -16.50 7.86 11.94
N SER A 22 -17.34 7.00 11.36
CA SER A 22 -17.48 5.59 11.71
C SER A 22 -16.44 4.68 11.03
N SER A 23 -15.56 5.23 10.19
CA SER A 23 -14.47 4.46 9.57
C SER A 23 -13.42 4.03 10.61
N HIS A 24 -12.54 3.11 10.22
CA HIS A 24 -11.45 2.60 11.03
C HIS A 24 -10.16 2.42 10.20
N PRO A 25 -8.98 2.37 10.85
CA PRO A 25 -7.73 2.05 10.18
C PRO A 25 -7.74 0.59 9.68
N ILE A 26 -7.00 0.33 8.60
CA ILE A 26 -6.79 -1.04 8.08
C ILE A 26 -5.92 -1.86 9.05
N SER A 27 -4.98 -1.19 9.71
CA SER A 27 -4.12 -1.80 10.71
C SER A 27 -4.72 -1.56 12.09
N GLN A 28 -5.37 -2.58 12.64
CA GLN A 28 -5.87 -2.59 14.00
C GLN A 28 -5.25 -3.74 14.79
N GLU A 29 -4.98 -3.51 16.07
CA GLU A 29 -4.55 -4.57 17.00
C GLU A 29 -5.77 -5.39 17.43
N VAL A 30 -5.61 -6.72 17.43
CA VAL A 30 -6.64 -7.67 17.85
C VAL A 30 -6.18 -8.31 19.14
N PHE A 31 -6.91 -8.06 20.22
CA PHE A 31 -6.57 -8.59 21.55
C PHE A 31 -7.32 -9.90 21.84
N GLU A 32 -8.55 -10.02 21.37
CA GLU A 32 -9.38 -11.22 21.52
C GLU A 32 -9.84 -11.76 20.17
N ALA A 33 -10.01 -13.08 20.06
CA ALA A 33 -10.48 -13.72 18.83
C ALA A 33 -11.93 -13.31 18.46
N THR A 34 -12.70 -12.79 19.42
CA THR A 34 -14.04 -12.24 19.23
C THR A 34 -14.04 -10.91 18.46
N ASP A 35 -12.92 -10.18 18.42
CA ASP A 35 -12.79 -8.91 17.69
C ASP A 35 -12.51 -9.10 16.19
N ILE A 36 -12.33 -10.34 15.73
CA ILE A 36 -12.07 -10.70 14.34
C ILE A 36 -13.13 -10.09 13.41
N ASP A 37 -14.41 -10.14 13.77
CA ASP A 37 -15.50 -9.62 12.94
C ASP A 37 -15.39 -8.10 12.68
N ARG A 38 -14.68 -7.36 13.55
CA ARG A 38 -14.43 -5.92 13.35
C ARG A 38 -13.31 -5.65 12.35
N VAL A 39 -12.33 -6.54 12.28
CA VAL A 39 -11.15 -6.39 11.40
C VAL A 39 -11.38 -7.02 10.03
N PHE A 40 -12.24 -8.05 9.97
CA PHE A 40 -12.62 -8.74 8.72
C PHE A 40 -13.82 -8.08 8.05
N ASP A 41 -13.69 -6.79 7.79
CA ASP A 41 -14.75 -5.99 7.20
C ASP A 41 -14.49 -5.70 5.71
N TRP A 42 -15.56 -5.37 4.99
CA TRP A 42 -15.48 -5.10 3.56
C TRP A 42 -14.79 -3.77 3.24
N ILE A 43 -14.77 -2.80 4.17
CA ILE A 43 -14.08 -1.51 3.99
C ILE A 43 -12.57 -1.76 3.99
N ALA A 44 -12.03 -2.56 4.91
CA ALA A 44 -10.61 -2.93 4.92
C ALA A 44 -10.17 -3.61 3.63
N TYR A 45 -10.98 -4.51 3.07
CA TYR A 45 -10.67 -5.14 1.78
C TYR A 45 -10.65 -4.14 0.62
N LYS A 46 -11.67 -3.29 0.50
CA LYS A 46 -11.72 -2.28 -0.59
C LYS A 46 -10.60 -1.24 -0.45
N LYS A 47 -10.31 -0.80 0.79
CA LYS A 47 -9.28 0.20 1.08
C LYS A 47 -7.89 -0.39 0.84
N GLY A 48 -7.66 -1.63 1.28
CA GLY A 48 -6.44 -2.39 1.00
C GLY A 48 -6.20 -2.59 -0.50
N ALA A 49 -7.23 -2.96 -1.26
CA ALA A 49 -7.12 -3.12 -2.71
C ALA A 49 -6.77 -1.79 -3.41
N ALA A 50 -7.39 -0.68 -2.99
CA ALA A 50 -7.07 0.65 -3.50
C ALA A 50 -5.62 1.05 -3.19
N LEU A 51 -5.15 0.77 -1.96
CA LEU A 51 -3.76 1.01 -1.55
C LEU A 51 -2.75 0.20 -2.37
N ILE A 52 -2.99 -1.10 -2.56
CA ILE A 52 -2.10 -1.97 -3.34
C ILE A 52 -2.02 -1.49 -4.79
N ARG A 53 -3.15 -1.12 -5.39
CA ARG A 53 -3.17 -0.56 -6.75
C ARG A 53 -2.41 0.76 -6.84
N MET A 54 -2.58 1.64 -5.85
CA MET A 54 -1.82 2.90 -5.79
C MET A 54 -0.32 2.63 -5.66
N LEU A 55 0.08 1.70 -4.79
CA LEU A 55 1.48 1.32 -4.60
C LEU A 55 2.11 0.78 -5.89
N ALA A 56 1.41 -0.09 -6.61
CA ALA A 56 1.86 -0.60 -7.90
C ALA A 56 2.05 0.51 -8.94
N ASN A 57 1.19 1.54 -8.94
CA ASN A 57 1.32 2.70 -9.82
C ASN A 57 2.50 3.60 -9.41
N VAL A 58 2.71 3.83 -8.11
CA VAL A 58 3.79 4.69 -7.59
C VAL A 58 5.17 4.06 -7.81
N MET A 59 5.29 2.75 -7.61
CA MET A 59 6.56 2.03 -7.82
C MET A 59 6.83 1.69 -9.28
N GLY A 60 5.78 1.60 -10.09
CA GLY A 60 5.84 1.01 -11.41
C GLY A 60 5.73 -0.50 -11.37
N GLN A 61 5.06 -1.05 -12.39
CA GLN A 61 4.73 -2.47 -12.48
C GLN A 61 5.94 -3.44 -12.38
N PRO A 62 7.10 -3.20 -13.00
CA PRO A 62 8.21 -4.16 -12.93
C PRO A 62 8.84 -4.23 -11.52
N LEU A 63 9.02 -3.10 -10.85
CA LEU A 63 9.58 -3.07 -9.49
C LEU A 63 8.60 -3.65 -8.48
N PHE A 64 7.30 -3.35 -8.62
CA PHE A 64 6.26 -3.93 -7.78
C PHE A 64 6.21 -5.47 -7.90
N GLN A 65 6.23 -6.00 -9.13
CA GLN A 65 6.21 -7.45 -9.35
C GLN A 65 7.47 -8.14 -8.80
N ARG A 66 8.64 -7.52 -8.98
CA ARG A 66 9.89 -8.04 -8.43
C ARG A 66 9.85 -8.07 -6.90
N GLY A 67 9.48 -6.97 -6.24
CA GLY A 67 9.39 -6.93 -4.78
C GLY A 67 8.38 -7.92 -4.21
N LEU A 68 7.27 -8.14 -4.91
CA LEU A 68 6.28 -9.15 -4.51
C LEU A 68 6.84 -10.57 -4.67
N ASN A 69 7.54 -10.86 -5.76
CA ASN A 69 8.17 -12.16 -5.96
C ASN A 69 9.24 -12.44 -4.89
N ASP A 70 10.12 -11.46 -4.63
CA ASP A 70 11.17 -11.56 -3.62
C ASP A 70 10.58 -11.77 -2.23
N TYR A 71 9.50 -11.06 -1.89
CA TYR A 71 8.77 -11.23 -0.63
C TYR A 71 8.22 -12.65 -0.47
N LEU A 72 7.53 -13.17 -1.50
CA LEU A 72 6.93 -14.51 -1.49
C LEU A 72 7.98 -15.61 -1.41
N MET A 73 9.09 -15.47 -2.14
CA MET A 73 10.19 -16.44 -2.10
C MET A 73 10.90 -16.44 -0.75
N THR A 74 11.08 -15.27 -0.13
CA THR A 74 11.75 -15.15 1.19
C THR A 74 10.94 -15.81 2.30
N HIS A 75 9.61 -15.69 2.28
CA HIS A 75 8.72 -16.21 3.32
C HIS A 75 8.00 -17.50 2.92
N MET A 76 8.49 -18.18 1.89
CA MET A 76 7.90 -19.41 1.41
C MET A 76 7.94 -20.47 2.53
N TYR A 77 6.80 -21.12 2.77
CA TYR A 77 6.60 -22.12 3.85
C TYR A 77 6.79 -21.58 5.28
N GLY A 78 6.86 -20.25 5.45
CA GLY A 78 6.96 -19.59 6.75
C GLY A 78 5.80 -18.64 7.02
N ASN A 79 5.96 -17.84 8.08
CA ASN A 79 5.07 -16.72 8.40
C ASN A 79 5.77 -15.42 8.03
N ALA A 80 4.99 -14.38 7.75
CA ALA A 80 5.48 -13.04 7.51
C ALA A 80 4.72 -12.05 8.40
N ALA A 81 5.43 -11.04 8.89
CA ALA A 81 4.86 -9.90 9.57
C ALA A 81 4.47 -8.81 8.56
N ARG A 82 3.69 -7.82 9.03
CA ARG A 82 3.24 -6.69 8.22
C ARG A 82 4.41 -5.91 7.59
N ASP A 83 5.50 -5.74 8.34
CA ASP A 83 6.62 -4.89 7.93
C ASP A 83 7.54 -5.55 6.89
N ASP A 84 7.52 -6.89 6.81
CA ASP A 84 8.38 -7.65 5.90
C ASP A 84 8.10 -7.31 4.43
N LEU A 85 6.83 -7.05 4.10
CA LEU A 85 6.44 -6.62 2.75
C LEU A 85 7.03 -5.24 2.41
N TRP A 86 6.95 -4.29 3.35
CA TRP A 86 7.46 -2.93 3.16
C TRP A 86 8.99 -2.91 3.05
N ASN A 87 9.67 -3.75 3.81
CA ASN A 87 11.11 -3.92 3.75
C ASN A 87 11.53 -4.41 2.35
N LYS A 88 10.84 -5.42 1.80
CA LYS A 88 11.13 -5.93 0.45
C LYS A 88 10.90 -4.91 -0.65
N PHE A 89 9.82 -4.13 -0.57
CA PHE A 89 9.60 -3.05 -1.54
C PHE A 89 10.65 -1.93 -1.44
N SER A 90 11.11 -1.62 -0.24
CA SER A 90 12.16 -0.62 -0.02
C SER A 90 13.49 -1.11 -0.60
N GLU A 91 13.88 -2.36 -0.32
CA GLU A 91 15.09 -3.01 -0.88
C GLU A 91 15.10 -2.96 -2.41
N VAL A 92 14.01 -3.40 -3.06
CA VAL A 92 13.92 -3.40 -4.53
C VAL A 92 14.00 -1.99 -5.12
N ARG A 93 13.46 -0.99 -4.43
CA ARG A 93 13.58 0.41 -4.84
C ARG A 93 15.01 0.92 -4.73
N PHE A 94 15.76 0.53 -3.69
CA PHE A 94 17.18 0.88 -3.56
C PHE A 94 18.01 0.27 -4.69
N TYR A 95 17.79 -1.01 -5.02
CA TYR A 95 18.50 -1.66 -6.13
C TYR A 95 18.24 -0.99 -7.50
N ALA A 96 17.04 -0.42 -7.69
CA ALA A 96 16.72 0.35 -8.89
C ALA A 96 17.50 1.67 -8.97
N SER A 97 17.70 2.36 -7.83
CA SER A 97 18.47 3.60 -7.77
C SER A 97 19.98 3.40 -7.97
N SER A 98 20.53 2.25 -7.59
CA SER A 98 21.95 1.93 -7.76
C SER A 98 22.34 1.48 -9.18
N GLY A 99 21.36 1.26 -10.07
CA GLY A 99 21.57 0.62 -11.38
C GLY A 99 21.35 1.49 -12.62
N CYS A 100 20.93 2.75 -12.50
CA CYS A 100 20.77 3.64 -13.66
C CYS A 100 20.88 5.12 -13.26
N GLU A 101 21.88 5.79 -13.85
CA GLU A 101 22.05 7.23 -13.91
C GLU A 101 20.91 7.82 -14.74
N THR A 102 19.94 8.52 -14.14
CA THR A 102 19.14 9.57 -14.80
C THR A 102 18.53 10.49 -13.74
N SER A 103 18.72 11.78 -13.98
CA SER A 103 18.35 12.94 -13.17
C SER A 103 16.96 12.87 -12.52
N ILE A 104 16.94 12.51 -11.23
CA ILE A 104 15.92 12.98 -10.29
C ILE A 104 16.67 13.43 -9.04
N HIS A 105 17.53 14.45 -9.22
CA HIS A 105 18.02 15.19 -8.07
C HIS A 105 16.85 15.97 -7.48
N GLU A 106 16.80 15.90 -6.15
CA GLU A 106 16.03 16.75 -5.25
C GLU A 106 14.61 16.27 -4.94
N GLN A 107 14.47 15.28 -4.05
CA GLN A 107 13.53 15.30 -2.91
C GLN A 107 13.93 14.32 -1.78
N GLU A 108 15.21 14.26 -1.39
CA GLU A 108 15.60 13.65 -0.11
C GLU A 108 16.05 14.75 0.85
N SER A 109 15.17 15.16 1.78
CA SER A 109 15.62 15.73 3.07
C SER A 109 14.56 15.86 4.19
N LEU A 110 13.25 15.66 3.98
CA LEU A 110 12.27 16.10 5.03
C LEU A 110 11.15 15.12 5.42
N LEU A 111 11.29 13.80 5.30
CA LEU A 111 10.23 12.87 5.74
C LEU A 111 10.74 11.62 6.45
N GLY A 112 11.72 11.77 7.34
CA GLY A 112 11.84 10.86 8.48
C GLY A 112 10.57 10.97 9.32
N SER A 113 9.93 9.83 9.61
CA SER A 113 8.79 9.72 10.53
C SER A 113 7.41 10.19 10.04
N VAL A 114 7.07 9.98 8.75
CA VAL A 114 5.67 10.14 8.31
C VAL A 114 5.09 8.80 7.88
N SER A 115 4.23 8.25 8.75
CA SER A 115 3.43 7.04 8.53
C SER A 115 2.85 7.01 7.11
N VAL A 116 2.99 5.87 6.44
CA VAL A 116 2.66 5.60 5.02
C VAL A 116 1.25 6.09 4.66
N GLU A 117 0.32 6.07 5.61
CA GLU A 117 -1.06 6.54 5.47
C GLU A 117 -1.18 8.03 5.09
N ARG A 118 -0.23 8.89 5.53
CA ARG A 118 -0.19 10.31 5.12
C ARG A 118 0.41 10.51 3.73
N ARG A 119 1.34 9.63 3.30
CA ARG A 119 1.94 9.67 1.96
C ARG A 119 0.94 9.24 0.89
N VAL A 120 0.10 8.25 1.21
CA VAL A 120 -1.04 7.86 0.36
C VAL A 120 -2.02 9.03 0.21
N LYS A 121 -2.38 9.72 1.31
CA LYS A 121 -3.26 10.91 1.29
C LYS A 121 -2.72 12.05 0.43
N LEU A 122 -1.41 12.32 0.47
CA LEU A 122 -0.80 13.39 -0.34
C LEU A 122 -0.77 13.04 -1.85
N CYS A 123 -0.58 11.76 -2.19
CA CYS A 123 -0.60 11.31 -3.57
C CYS A 123 -2.04 11.27 -4.14
N LEU A 124 -3.03 10.94 -3.31
CA LEU A 124 -4.46 11.04 -3.63
C LEU A 124 -4.90 12.46 -4.02
N PHE A 125 -4.31 13.48 -3.38
CA PHE A 125 -4.68 14.88 -3.60
C PHE A 125 -4.01 15.52 -4.83
N ASN A 126 -2.91 14.96 -5.33
CA ASN A 126 -2.21 15.46 -6.52
C ASN A 126 -2.55 14.68 -7.81
N LEU A 127 -3.38 13.64 -7.72
CA LEU A 127 -3.84 12.86 -8.88
C LEU A 127 -5.33 13.10 -9.22
N LEU A 128 -6.00 13.98 -8.47
CA LEU A 128 -7.34 14.54 -8.73
C LEU A 128 -7.20 16.05 -8.94
#